data_AF-V4CBM0-F1
#
_entry.id   AF-V4CBM0-F1
#
_cell.length_a   1.000
_cell.length_b   1.000
_cell.length_c   1.000
_cell.angle_alpha   90.00
_cell.angle_beta   90.00
_cell.angle_gamma   90.00
#
_symmetry.space_group_name_H-M   'P 1'
#
loop_
_entity.id
_entity.type
_entity.pdbx_description
1 polymer ?
#
loop_
_entity_poly.entity_id
_entity_poly.type
_entity_poly.pdbx_seq_one_letter_code
_entity_poly.pdbx_strand_id
1 'polypeptide(L)'
;MKLLGNSLYGKSNQKDITTSRHLWSEATLKANFDSHLINYEKVNDSQYIVEINEEEKEFDCTPKSTRLSPSHLGSFVLSHSKKIMNNFIHVIDGFYKPEIYYTDTDSLYISSSNWDKLNEGGLVSENDYCKGKNDYGIIFGLYLAPKVKYNIILTSDGILKEKKTFKGYSKDKITVEDYIRLANGHDVTNEFKKPWVKSFTNGVIIPKGDDKQKKVFRSYLNLVKRKAPDNEGIMYPYNDGKELNMGENYEFDNFDYLTQEENEE
;
A
#
# COMPACT_ATOMS: atom_id res chain seq x y z
N MET A 1 17.38 12.89 10.09
CA MET A 1 18.15 11.75 9.53
C MET A 1 17.26 10.69 8.86
N LYS A 2 16.16 10.22 9.47
CA LYS A 2 15.26 9.20 8.86
C LYS A 2 14.83 9.52 7.43
N LEU A 3 14.32 10.74 7.19
CA LEU A 3 13.87 11.18 5.87
C LEU A 3 14.98 11.08 4.81
N LEU A 4 16.19 11.56 5.12
CA LEU A 4 17.32 11.53 4.20
C LEU A 4 17.69 10.10 3.79
N GLY A 5 17.72 9.16 4.74
CA GLY A 5 18.00 7.75 4.45
C GLY A 5 16.94 7.12 3.55
N ASN A 6 15.65 7.38 3.86
CA ASN A 6 14.54 6.84 3.07
C ASN A 6 14.52 7.43 1.65
N SER A 7 14.68 8.74 1.52
CA SER A 7 14.71 9.40 0.21
C SER A 7 15.90 8.95 -0.64
N LEU A 8 17.05 8.61 -0.04
CA LEU A 8 18.25 8.18 -0.76
C LEU A 8 18.04 6.83 -1.48
N TYR A 9 17.50 5.81 -0.80
CA TYR A 9 17.22 4.54 -1.47
C TYR A 9 16.07 4.69 -2.49
N GLY A 10 15.06 5.50 -2.17
CA GLY A 10 13.96 5.79 -3.09
C GLY A 10 14.45 6.43 -4.38
N LYS A 11 15.36 7.41 -4.27
CA LYS A 11 16.02 8.05 -5.42
C LYS A 11 16.88 7.09 -6.23
N SER A 12 17.50 6.10 -5.58
CA SER A 12 18.25 5.05 -6.29
C SER A 12 17.36 4.19 -7.17
N ASN A 13 16.09 3.97 -6.78
CA ASN A 13 15.10 3.20 -7.54
C ASN A 13 14.23 4.05 -8.47
N GLN A 14 14.42 5.37 -8.51
CA GLN A 14 13.60 6.27 -9.32
C GLN A 14 13.59 5.79 -10.78
N LYS A 15 12.38 5.69 -11.34
CA LYS A 15 12.15 5.47 -12.77
C LYS A 15 12.35 6.81 -13.48
N ASP A 16 12.95 6.75 -14.66
CA ASP A 16 13.02 7.92 -15.53
C ASP A 16 11.58 8.29 -15.92
N ILE A 17 11.23 9.56 -15.70
CA ILE A 17 9.94 10.11 -16.11
C ILE A 17 10.18 10.68 -17.50
N THR A 18 9.66 10.02 -18.52
CA THR A 18 9.77 10.45 -19.92
C THR A 18 8.56 11.27 -20.36
N THR A 19 7.59 11.48 -19.47
CA THR A 19 6.37 12.22 -19.79
C THR A 19 6.19 13.44 -18.89
N SER A 20 5.73 14.53 -19.47
CA SER A 20 5.36 15.73 -18.74
C SER A 20 3.87 16.00 -18.88
N ARG A 21 3.27 16.57 -17.84
CA ARG A 21 1.86 16.98 -17.84
C ARG A 21 1.76 18.50 -17.75
N HIS A 22 1.01 19.07 -18.68
CA HIS A 22 0.80 20.51 -18.80
C HIS A 22 -0.68 20.86 -18.75
N LEU A 23 -0.99 22.07 -18.31
CA LEU A 23 -2.33 22.64 -18.40
C LEU A 23 -2.36 23.66 -19.55
N TRP A 24 -2.96 23.29 -20.69
CA TRP A 24 -2.94 24.09 -21.91
C TRP A 24 -4.33 24.62 -22.28
N SER A 25 -4.37 25.78 -22.92
CA SER A 25 -5.59 26.28 -23.55
C SER A 25 -5.90 25.52 -24.84
N GLU A 26 -7.13 25.58 -25.36
CA GLU A 26 -7.47 24.98 -26.66
C GLU A 26 -6.57 25.51 -27.79
N ALA A 27 -6.28 26.83 -27.77
CA ALA A 27 -5.41 27.45 -28.76
C ALA A 27 -3.97 26.94 -28.66
N THR A 28 -3.45 26.79 -27.43
CA THR A 28 -2.11 26.25 -27.17
C THR A 28 -2.00 24.79 -27.59
N LEU A 29 -3.02 23.98 -27.28
CA LEU A 29 -3.08 22.58 -27.67
C LEU A 29 -3.08 22.44 -29.20
N LYS A 30 -3.93 23.19 -29.91
CA LYS A 30 -3.96 23.16 -31.38
C LYS A 30 -2.65 23.61 -32.03
N ALA A 31 -1.99 24.62 -31.44
CA ALA A 31 -0.72 25.12 -31.95
C ALA A 31 0.46 24.15 -31.75
N ASN A 32 0.38 23.26 -30.76
CA ASN A 32 1.44 22.32 -30.39
C ASN A 32 0.97 20.86 -30.51
N PHE A 33 0.02 20.57 -31.40
CA PHE A 33 -0.50 19.22 -31.62
C PHE A 33 0.43 18.45 -32.56
N ASP A 34 1.27 17.58 -32.02
CA ASP A 34 2.25 16.79 -32.77
C ASP A 34 2.30 15.32 -32.30
N SER A 35 3.30 14.56 -32.77
CA SER A 35 3.52 13.16 -32.42
C SER A 35 3.99 12.93 -30.99
N HIS A 36 4.43 13.97 -30.28
CA HIS A 36 4.88 13.86 -28.88
C HIS A 36 3.72 13.87 -27.91
N LEU A 37 2.56 14.35 -28.34
CA LEU A 37 1.35 14.32 -27.53
C LEU A 37 0.88 12.86 -27.36
N ILE A 38 0.90 12.37 -26.12
CA ILE A 38 0.45 11.02 -25.76
C ILE A 38 -1.06 11.02 -25.49
N ASN A 39 -1.52 12.01 -24.73
CA ASN A 39 -2.90 12.11 -24.29
C ASN A 39 -3.30 13.56 -24.00
N TYR A 40 -4.57 13.89 -24.16
CA TYR A 40 -5.13 15.16 -23.71
C TYR A 40 -6.55 14.97 -23.16
N GLU A 41 -6.84 15.61 -22.04
CA GLU A 41 -8.12 15.52 -21.36
C GLU A 41 -8.68 16.93 -21.14
N LYS A 42 -9.92 17.19 -21.59
CA LYS A 42 -10.58 18.47 -21.37
C LYS A 42 -10.94 18.61 -19.89
N VAL A 43 -10.39 19.63 -19.23
CA VAL A 43 -10.66 19.90 -17.81
C VAL A 43 -11.93 20.75 -17.68
N ASN A 44 -12.03 21.79 -18.49
CA ASN A 44 -13.12 22.76 -18.53
C ASN A 44 -13.20 23.38 -19.95
N ASP A 45 -14.07 24.37 -20.15
CA ASP A 45 -14.30 24.97 -21.47
C ASP A 45 -13.08 25.65 -22.10
N SER A 46 -12.06 26.01 -21.31
CA SER A 46 -10.89 26.73 -21.81
C SER A 46 -9.57 25.97 -21.67
N GLN A 47 -9.52 24.87 -20.91
CA GLN A 47 -8.28 24.21 -20.53
C GLN A 47 -8.31 22.69 -20.67
N TYR A 48 -7.14 22.14 -20.98
CA TYR A 48 -6.85 20.72 -21.18
C TYR A 48 -5.63 20.32 -20.34
N ILE A 49 -5.68 19.16 -19.69
CA ILE A 49 -4.47 18.50 -19.19
C ILE A 49 -3.89 17.72 -20.37
N VAL A 50 -2.64 18.01 -20.72
CA VAL A 50 -1.95 17.42 -21.86
C VAL A 50 -0.74 16.66 -21.36
N GLU A 51 -0.64 15.39 -21.71
CA GLU A 51 0.51 14.54 -21.43
C GLU A 51 1.35 14.39 -22.70
N ILE A 52 2.63 14.73 -22.57
CA ILE A 52 3.58 14.83 -23.70
C ILE A 52 4.77 13.96 -23.38
N ASN A 53 5.25 13.21 -24.36
CA ASN A 53 6.53 12.52 -24.29
C ASN A 53 7.65 13.56 -24.44
N GLU A 54 8.50 13.69 -23.44
CA GLU A 54 9.73 14.47 -23.59
C GLU A 54 10.62 13.72 -24.59
N GLU A 55 10.95 14.34 -25.72
CA GLU A 55 11.88 13.74 -26.70
C GLU A 55 13.13 13.22 -25.99
N GLU A 56 13.53 11.99 -26.29
CA GLU A 56 14.93 11.61 -26.12
C GLU A 56 15.74 12.55 -27.00
N LYS A 57 16.34 13.60 -26.41
CA LYS A 57 17.35 14.39 -27.11
C LYS A 57 18.30 13.42 -27.78
N GLU A 58 18.38 13.49 -29.10
CA GLU A 58 19.19 12.63 -29.98
C GLU A 58 20.56 12.38 -29.32
N PHE A 59 20.72 11.22 -28.67
CA PHE A 59 21.96 10.87 -28.01
C PHE A 59 22.94 10.41 -29.08
N ASP A 60 24.02 11.17 -29.20
CA ASP A 60 25.21 10.86 -30.00
C ASP A 60 25.63 9.38 -29.80
N CYS A 61 25.39 8.56 -30.85
CA CYS A 61 25.80 7.19 -31.20
C CYS A 61 26.45 6.24 -30.17
N THR A 62 26.11 6.33 -28.88
CA THR A 62 26.46 5.32 -27.88
C THR A 62 25.29 5.14 -26.93
N PRO A 63 24.83 3.90 -26.64
CA PRO A 63 23.73 3.65 -25.71
C PRO A 63 24.24 3.92 -24.29
N LYS A 64 24.33 5.20 -23.92
CA LYS A 64 24.52 5.63 -22.54
C LYS A 64 23.16 5.56 -21.90
N SER A 65 22.96 4.53 -21.08
CA SER A 65 21.85 4.46 -20.13
C SER A 65 21.61 5.85 -19.53
N THR A 66 20.46 6.47 -19.83
CA THR A 66 20.03 7.77 -19.29
C THR A 66 19.88 7.75 -17.78
N ARG A 67 19.76 6.54 -17.22
CA ARG A 67 19.59 6.32 -15.79
C ARG A 67 20.85 6.66 -15.02
N LEU A 68 20.86 7.86 -14.42
CA LEU A 68 21.90 8.33 -13.50
C LEU A 68 21.77 7.70 -12.09
N SER A 69 20.63 7.05 -11.79
CA SER A 69 20.37 6.44 -10.49
C SER A 69 20.88 4.98 -10.42
N PRO A 70 21.62 4.60 -9.36
CA PRO A 70 22.14 3.24 -9.22
C PRO A 70 21.04 2.27 -8.76
N SER A 71 20.14 1.87 -9.65
CA SER A 71 18.99 1.02 -9.29
C SER A 71 19.33 -0.34 -8.71
N HIS A 72 20.50 -0.89 -9.06
CA HIS A 72 21.02 -2.09 -8.42
C HIS A 72 21.25 -1.89 -6.91
N LEU A 73 21.68 -0.70 -6.50
CA LEU A 73 21.83 -0.36 -5.08
C LEU A 73 20.48 -0.32 -4.38
N GLY A 74 19.49 0.35 -4.97
CA GLY A 74 18.14 0.41 -4.39
C GLY A 74 17.49 -0.98 -4.32
N SER A 75 17.69 -1.83 -5.33
CA SER A 75 17.23 -3.23 -5.34
C SER A 75 17.95 -4.07 -4.27
N PHE A 76 19.26 -3.85 -4.09
CA PHE A 76 20.05 -4.50 -3.05
C PHE A 76 19.54 -4.13 -1.66
N VAL A 77 19.27 -2.85 -1.39
CA VAL A 77 18.70 -2.39 -0.11
C VAL A 77 17.35 -3.06 0.16
N LEU A 78 16.43 -3.07 -0.81
CA LEU A 78 15.11 -3.68 -0.66
C LEU A 78 15.17 -5.20 -0.44
N SER A 79 16.03 -5.90 -1.20
CA SER A 79 16.22 -7.35 -1.01
C SER A 79 16.87 -7.69 0.32
N HIS A 80 17.80 -6.85 0.79
CA HIS A 80 18.41 -7.02 2.11
C HIS A 80 17.40 -6.78 3.24
N SER A 81 16.55 -5.75 3.12
CA SER A 81 15.44 -5.51 4.06
C SER A 81 14.50 -6.72 4.15
N LYS A 82 14.10 -7.30 3.01
CA LYS A 82 13.30 -8.54 2.98
C LYS A 82 14.02 -9.72 3.61
N LYS A 83 15.32 -9.88 3.34
CA LYS A 83 16.14 -10.94 3.96
C LYS A 83 16.15 -10.82 5.49
N ILE A 84 16.28 -9.60 6.03
CA ILE A 84 16.22 -9.35 7.46
C ILE A 84 14.88 -9.85 8.01
N MET A 85 13.75 -9.42 7.43
CA MET A 85 12.42 -9.87 7.86
C MET A 85 12.25 -11.39 7.79
N ASN A 86 12.77 -12.02 6.73
CA ASN A 86 12.72 -13.47 6.57
C ASN A 86 13.47 -14.22 7.68
N ASN A 87 14.54 -13.66 8.25
CA ASN A 87 15.23 -14.28 9.38
C ASN A 87 14.32 -14.37 10.61
N PHE A 88 13.52 -13.34 10.89
CA PHE A 88 12.53 -13.37 11.99
C PHE A 88 11.46 -14.42 11.73
N ILE A 89 10.90 -14.44 10.52
CA ILE A 89 9.86 -15.39 10.14
C ILE A 89 10.37 -16.83 10.22
N HIS A 90 11.62 -17.07 9.84
CA HIS A 90 12.22 -18.40 9.88
C HIS A 90 12.40 -18.94 11.30
N VAL A 91 12.91 -18.12 12.23
CA VAL A 91 13.13 -18.53 13.64
C VAL A 91 11.83 -18.94 14.33
N ILE A 92 10.72 -18.29 13.99
CA ILE A 92 9.40 -18.60 14.56
C ILE A 92 8.60 -19.60 13.72
N ASP A 93 9.20 -20.20 12.69
CA ASP A 93 8.55 -21.15 11.79
C ASP A 93 7.31 -20.57 11.07
N GLY A 94 7.26 -19.24 10.90
CA GLY A 94 6.09 -18.51 10.42
C GLY A 94 5.81 -18.65 8.92
N PHE A 95 6.72 -19.31 8.17
CA PHE A 95 6.45 -19.73 6.79
C PHE A 95 5.55 -20.98 6.75
N TYR A 96 5.62 -21.81 7.78
CA TYR A 96 4.93 -23.09 7.84
C TYR A 96 3.83 -23.10 8.90
N LYS A 97 3.75 -22.08 9.75
CA LYS A 97 2.69 -21.95 10.75
C LYS A 97 1.97 -20.61 10.64
N PRO A 98 0.63 -20.56 10.81
CA PRO A 98 -0.14 -19.33 10.78
C PRO A 98 0.02 -18.54 12.09
N GLU A 99 1.25 -18.35 12.56
CA GLU A 99 1.58 -17.69 13.84
C GLU A 99 1.90 -16.19 13.68
N ILE A 100 1.89 -15.69 12.44
CA ILE A 100 2.07 -14.28 12.11
C ILE A 100 0.72 -13.66 11.80
N TYR A 101 0.29 -12.73 12.65
CA TYR A 101 -0.99 -12.04 12.51
C TYR A 101 -0.94 -10.89 11.51
N TYR A 102 0.21 -10.22 11.40
CA TYR A 102 0.41 -9.09 10.50
C TYR A 102 1.88 -8.92 10.14
N THR A 103 2.16 -8.48 8.92
CA THR A 103 3.49 -8.06 8.48
C THR A 103 3.38 -6.85 7.55
N ASP A 104 4.30 -5.90 7.69
CA ASP A 104 4.42 -4.75 6.78
C ASP A 104 5.84 -4.19 6.87
N THR A 105 6.54 -4.19 5.73
CA THR A 105 7.94 -3.74 5.50
C THR A 105 8.95 -4.12 6.59
N ASP A 106 8.88 -3.49 7.76
CA ASP A 106 9.79 -3.61 8.90
C ASP A 106 9.09 -3.98 10.22
N SER A 107 7.81 -4.41 10.17
CA SER A 107 7.00 -4.73 11.34
C SER A 107 6.37 -6.13 11.25
N LEU A 108 6.25 -6.79 12.41
CA LEU A 108 5.62 -8.10 12.58
C LEU A 108 4.74 -8.10 13.83
N TYR A 109 3.52 -8.63 13.72
CA TYR A 109 2.68 -8.92 14.88
C TYR A 109 2.63 -10.42 15.09
N ILE A 110 3.10 -10.84 16.26
CA ILE A 110 3.30 -12.24 16.65
C ILE A 110 2.83 -12.42 18.10
N SER A 111 2.66 -13.67 18.53
CA SER A 111 2.43 -13.98 19.94
C SER A 111 3.67 -13.67 20.79
N SER A 112 3.46 -13.44 22.09
CA SER A 112 4.56 -13.29 23.07
C SER A 112 5.47 -14.51 23.11
N SER A 113 4.92 -15.73 22.98
CA SER A 113 5.72 -16.96 22.92
C SER A 113 6.72 -16.98 21.77
N ASN A 114 6.39 -16.33 20.64
CA ASN A 114 7.30 -16.21 19.51
C ASN A 114 8.31 -15.08 19.69
N TRP A 115 7.97 -14.06 20.48
CA TRP A 115 8.94 -13.04 20.90
C TRP A 115 10.09 -13.66 21.71
N ASP A 116 9.77 -14.58 22.63
CA ASP A 116 10.77 -15.28 23.44
C ASP A 116 11.74 -16.09 22.56
N LYS A 117 11.23 -16.82 21.55
CA LYS A 117 12.06 -17.53 20.55
C LYS A 117 12.99 -16.59 19.78
N LEU A 118 12.51 -15.40 19.40
CA LEU A 118 13.34 -14.42 18.70
C LEU A 118 14.45 -13.88 19.61
N ASN A 119 14.16 -13.67 20.88
CA ASN A 119 15.13 -13.23 21.87
C ASN A 119 16.22 -14.30 22.11
N GLU A 120 15.81 -15.57 22.30
CA GLU A 120 16.73 -16.71 22.41
C GLU A 120 17.58 -16.89 21.14
N GLY A 121 16.98 -16.66 19.96
CA GLY A 121 17.69 -16.64 18.68
C GLY A 121 18.59 -15.42 18.46
N GLY A 122 18.69 -14.52 19.44
CA GLY A 122 19.52 -13.32 19.38
C GLY A 122 19.08 -12.31 18.33
N LEU A 123 17.80 -12.31 17.93
CA LEU A 123 17.23 -11.38 16.94
C LEU A 123 16.61 -10.12 17.54
N VAL A 124 16.64 -9.99 18.87
CA VAL A 124 16.06 -8.85 19.61
C VAL A 124 17.17 -7.97 20.18
N SER A 125 17.07 -6.66 19.96
CA SER A 125 17.95 -5.64 20.54
C SER A 125 17.37 -4.24 20.27
N GLU A 126 17.50 -3.32 21.22
CA GLU A 126 17.08 -1.92 21.03
C GLU A 126 18.13 -1.07 20.31
N ASN A 127 19.39 -1.50 20.34
CA ASN A 127 20.53 -0.69 19.91
C ASN A 127 21.22 -1.23 18.66
N ASP A 128 21.02 -2.50 18.33
CA ASP A 128 21.69 -3.13 17.20
C ASP A 128 20.88 -3.03 15.91
N TYR A 129 21.59 -2.82 14.80
CA TYR A 129 20.98 -2.86 13.48
C TYR A 129 20.47 -4.26 13.14
N CYS A 130 19.41 -4.31 12.33
CA CYS A 130 18.79 -5.55 11.85
C CYS A 130 18.20 -6.44 12.97
N LYS A 131 18.01 -5.87 14.17
CA LYS A 131 17.34 -6.53 15.29
C LYS A 131 15.96 -5.94 15.53
N GLY A 132 15.07 -6.76 16.07
CA GLY A 132 13.72 -6.37 16.43
C GLY A 132 13.73 -5.67 17.78
N LYS A 133 12.90 -4.64 17.90
CA LYS A 133 12.55 -4.02 19.17
C LYS A 133 11.05 -4.15 19.41
N ASN A 134 10.65 -4.17 20.67
CA ASN A 134 9.24 -4.21 21.02
C ASN A 134 8.73 -2.77 21.14
N ASP A 135 7.89 -2.34 20.20
CA ASP A 135 7.30 -1.00 20.26
C ASP A 135 6.10 -0.92 21.22
N TYR A 136 5.28 -1.96 21.31
CA TYR A 136 4.10 -2.02 22.20
C TYR A 136 3.52 -3.43 22.28
N GLY A 137 2.87 -3.73 23.41
CA GLY A 137 2.08 -4.95 23.58
C GLY A 137 0.70 -4.82 22.93
N ILE A 138 0.22 -5.89 22.32
CA ILE A 138 -1.16 -5.98 21.79
C ILE A 138 -1.95 -6.91 22.72
N ILE A 139 -3.00 -6.38 23.34
CA ILE A 139 -3.89 -7.16 24.22
C ILE A 139 -5.02 -7.80 23.42
N PHE A 140 -5.53 -7.06 22.44
CA PHE A 140 -6.56 -7.53 21.53
C PHE A 140 -6.24 -7.09 20.11
N GLY A 141 -6.34 -8.00 19.16
CA GLY A 141 -6.08 -7.73 17.75
C GLY A 141 -7.11 -8.42 16.88
N LEU A 142 -7.72 -7.65 15.97
CA LEU A 142 -8.63 -8.12 14.94
C LEU A 142 -8.02 -7.78 13.59
N TYR A 143 -7.59 -8.82 12.87
CA TYR A 143 -6.89 -8.72 11.59
C TYR A 143 -7.79 -9.26 10.49
N LEU A 144 -8.41 -8.38 9.71
CA LEU A 144 -9.36 -8.80 8.68
C LEU A 144 -8.65 -9.06 7.36
N ALA A 145 -7.78 -8.14 6.94
CA ALA A 145 -7.05 -8.22 5.68
C ALA A 145 -5.73 -7.42 5.79
N PRO A 146 -4.82 -7.51 4.79
CA PRO A 146 -3.64 -6.65 4.73
C PRO A 146 -4.04 -5.16 4.87
N LYS A 147 -3.42 -4.47 5.84
CA LYS A 147 -3.69 -3.06 6.16
C LYS A 147 -5.15 -2.74 6.54
N VAL A 148 -5.91 -3.76 6.99
CA VAL A 148 -7.24 -3.64 7.60
C VAL A 148 -7.24 -4.38 8.94
N LYS A 149 -7.00 -3.63 10.03
CA LYS A 149 -6.83 -4.17 11.38
C LYS A 149 -7.30 -3.22 12.48
N TYR A 150 -7.75 -3.79 13.59
CA TYR A 150 -8.06 -3.07 14.82
C TYR A 150 -7.29 -3.69 15.98
N ASN A 151 -6.59 -2.87 16.76
CA ASN A 151 -5.82 -3.33 17.91
C ASN A 151 -6.15 -2.48 19.14
N ILE A 152 -6.18 -3.14 20.30
CA ILE A 152 -6.05 -2.50 21.61
C ILE A 152 -4.63 -2.77 22.07
N ILE A 153 -3.85 -1.70 22.20
CA ILE A 153 -2.44 -1.77 22.56
C ILE A 153 -2.25 -1.28 23.99
N LEU A 154 -1.28 -1.88 24.67
CA LEU A 154 -0.74 -1.38 25.93
C LEU A 154 0.55 -0.64 25.61
N THR A 155 0.55 0.68 25.83
CA THR A 155 1.75 1.50 25.66
C THR A 155 2.71 1.30 26.84
N SER A 156 3.96 1.71 26.68
CA SER A 156 5.02 1.52 27.68
C SER A 156 4.76 2.20 29.03
N ASP A 157 3.92 3.23 29.05
CA ASP A 157 3.43 3.93 30.24
C ASP A 157 2.22 3.24 30.90
N GLY A 158 1.81 2.07 30.40
CA GLY A 158 0.70 1.28 30.94
C GLY A 158 -0.70 1.75 30.53
N ILE A 159 -0.80 2.62 29.52
CA ILE A 159 -2.08 3.14 29.04
C ILE A 159 -2.64 2.24 27.92
N LEU A 160 -3.95 1.97 27.97
CA LEU A 160 -4.65 1.29 26.88
C LEU A 160 -5.00 2.30 25.77
N LYS A 161 -4.65 1.96 24.53
CA LYS A 161 -4.95 2.79 23.37
C LYS A 161 -5.53 1.96 22.23
N GLU A 162 -6.53 2.52 21.56
CA GLU A 162 -7.06 1.96 20.32
C GLU A 162 -6.20 2.37 19.12
N LYS A 163 -5.90 1.40 18.26
CA LYS A 163 -5.21 1.61 16.98
C LYS A 163 -6.02 0.97 15.85
N LYS A 164 -6.71 1.82 15.09
CA LYS A 164 -7.50 1.46 13.89
C LYS A 164 -6.65 1.68 12.65
N THR A 165 -6.65 0.71 11.73
CA THR A 165 -6.00 0.83 10.42
C THR A 165 -6.94 0.29 9.37
N PHE A 166 -7.37 1.16 8.47
CA PHE A 166 -8.17 0.79 7.31
C PHE A 166 -7.59 1.56 6.11
N LYS A 167 -6.62 0.95 5.40
CA LYS A 167 -5.99 1.61 4.25
C LYS A 167 -7.06 1.92 3.19
N GLY A 168 -6.92 3.08 2.54
CA GLY A 168 -7.91 3.61 1.59
C GLY A 168 -9.07 4.36 2.26
N TYR A 169 -9.04 4.55 3.59
CA TYR A 169 -10.13 5.16 4.34
C TYR A 169 -9.69 6.19 5.38
N SER A 170 -10.58 7.17 5.61
CA SER A 170 -10.46 8.09 6.75
C SER A 170 -10.76 7.33 8.05
N LYS A 171 -9.85 7.46 9.02
CA LYS A 171 -9.95 6.83 10.34
C LYS A 171 -11.24 7.22 11.09
N ASP A 172 -11.76 8.42 10.83
CA ASP A 172 -12.88 9.00 11.55
C ASP A 172 -14.23 8.38 11.16
N LYS A 173 -14.26 7.61 10.06
CA LYS A 173 -15.48 7.05 9.49
C LYS A 173 -15.64 5.54 9.69
N ILE A 174 -14.66 4.89 10.31
CA ILE A 174 -14.74 3.47 10.64
C ILE A 174 -14.84 3.32 12.15
N THR A 175 -15.93 2.70 12.58
CA THR A 175 -16.20 2.39 13.99
C THR A 175 -15.64 1.02 14.37
N VAL A 176 -15.60 0.71 15.66
CA VAL A 176 -15.16 -0.64 16.12
C VAL A 176 -16.22 -1.67 15.74
N GLU A 177 -17.49 -1.29 15.80
CA GLU A 177 -18.64 -2.09 15.39
C GLU A 177 -18.54 -2.51 13.93
N ASP A 178 -18.03 -1.65 13.05
CA ASP A 178 -17.79 -1.99 11.63
C ASP A 178 -16.79 -3.15 11.48
N TYR A 179 -15.68 -3.12 12.24
CA TYR A 179 -14.72 -4.23 12.23
C TYR A 179 -15.36 -5.53 12.73
N ILE A 180 -16.14 -5.47 13.81
CA ILE A 180 -16.82 -6.63 14.38
C ILE A 180 -17.85 -7.20 13.39
N ARG A 181 -18.62 -6.33 12.72
CA ARG A 181 -19.58 -6.77 11.69
C ARG A 181 -18.89 -7.48 10.53
N LEU A 182 -17.80 -6.91 10.01
CA LEU A 182 -17.01 -7.53 8.96
C LEU A 182 -16.42 -8.88 9.40
N ALA A 183 -15.90 -8.96 10.63
CA ALA A 183 -15.39 -10.20 11.21
C ALA A 183 -16.48 -11.29 11.30
N ASN A 184 -17.72 -10.89 11.61
CA ASN A 184 -18.86 -11.77 11.73
C ASN A 184 -19.52 -12.13 10.39
N GLY A 185 -18.92 -11.76 9.26
CA GLY A 185 -19.47 -12.13 7.96
C GLY A 185 -20.56 -11.16 7.45
N HIS A 186 -20.69 -9.97 8.03
CA HIS A 186 -21.67 -8.97 7.59
C HIS A 186 -21.03 -7.80 6.85
N ASP A 187 -21.66 -7.40 5.75
CA ASP A 187 -21.26 -6.23 4.99
C ASP A 187 -21.47 -4.95 5.81
N VAL A 188 -20.58 -3.98 5.59
CA VAL A 188 -20.63 -2.64 6.18
C VAL A 188 -20.81 -1.63 5.06
N THR A 189 -21.82 -0.77 5.18
CA THR A 189 -22.05 0.31 4.21
C THR A 189 -21.91 1.64 4.92
N ASN A 190 -21.06 2.52 4.38
CA ASN A 190 -20.89 3.87 4.90
C ASN A 190 -21.08 4.91 3.79
N GLU A 191 -21.34 6.16 4.18
CA GLU A 191 -21.51 7.29 3.27
C GLU A 191 -20.29 8.22 3.23
N PHE A 192 -19.86 8.55 2.02
CA PHE A 192 -18.69 9.39 1.75
C PHE A 192 -19.10 10.56 0.91
N LYS A 193 -18.40 11.69 1.08
CA LYS A 193 -18.45 12.73 0.06
C LYS A 193 -18.00 12.11 -1.25
N LYS A 194 -18.72 12.39 -2.33
CA LYS A 194 -18.27 11.96 -3.65
C LYS A 194 -16.90 12.57 -3.93
N PRO A 195 -15.94 11.79 -4.47
CA PRO A 195 -14.70 12.34 -4.98
C PRO A 195 -15.00 13.13 -6.26
N TRP A 196 -14.03 13.94 -6.67
CA TRP A 196 -14.09 14.58 -7.97
C TRP A 196 -13.93 13.49 -9.02
N VAL A 197 -14.83 13.44 -9.99
CA VAL A 197 -14.81 12.43 -11.05
C VAL A 197 -14.38 13.09 -12.34
N LYS A 198 -13.41 12.47 -13.00
CA LYS A 198 -12.95 12.88 -14.33
C LYS A 198 -13.67 12.06 -15.40
N SER A 199 -14.13 12.73 -16.45
CA SER A 199 -14.76 12.05 -17.59
C SER A 199 -14.44 12.77 -18.89
N PHE A 200 -14.30 12.01 -19.97
CA PHE A 200 -14.04 12.57 -21.30
C PHE A 200 -15.12 13.52 -21.80
N THR A 201 -16.39 13.26 -21.47
CA THR A 201 -17.53 14.05 -21.94
C THR A 201 -17.83 15.29 -21.10
N ASN A 202 -17.65 15.20 -19.78
CA ASN A 202 -18.08 16.26 -18.85
C ASN A 202 -16.92 16.94 -18.12
N GLY A 203 -15.66 16.61 -18.47
CA GLY A 203 -14.47 17.12 -17.79
C GLY A 203 -14.43 16.72 -16.31
N VAL A 204 -13.97 17.64 -15.46
CA VAL A 204 -13.94 17.47 -14.00
C VAL A 204 -15.31 17.77 -13.40
N ILE A 205 -16.00 16.73 -12.93
CA ILE A 205 -17.27 16.85 -12.22
C ILE A 205 -16.96 17.08 -10.73
N ILE A 206 -17.19 18.31 -10.27
CA ILE A 206 -17.11 18.67 -8.85
C ILE A 206 -18.46 18.31 -8.19
N PRO A 207 -18.48 17.40 -7.21
CA PRO A 207 -19.70 17.06 -6.50
C PRO A 207 -20.25 18.24 -5.71
N LYS A 208 -21.57 18.37 -5.65
CA LYS A 208 -22.23 19.39 -4.83
C LYS A 208 -21.93 19.11 -3.35
N GLY A 209 -22.01 20.12 -2.49
CA GLY A 209 -21.56 20.06 -1.09
C GLY A 209 -22.10 18.87 -0.28
N ASP A 210 -23.33 18.44 -0.59
CA ASP A 210 -24.02 17.32 0.09
C ASP A 210 -24.03 16.01 -0.72
N ASP A 211 -23.35 15.96 -1.86
CA ASP A 211 -23.31 14.76 -2.69
C ASP A 211 -22.53 13.65 -1.99
N LYS A 212 -23.26 12.59 -1.65
CA LYS A 212 -22.69 11.40 -1.02
C LYS A 212 -22.66 10.22 -1.98
N GLN A 213 -21.64 9.38 -1.82
CA GLN A 213 -21.60 8.02 -2.37
C GLN A 213 -21.66 7.02 -1.23
N LYS A 214 -22.30 5.88 -1.49
CA LYS A 214 -22.27 4.73 -0.59
C LYS A 214 -21.12 3.83 -1.02
N LYS A 215 -20.24 3.51 -0.08
CA LYS A 215 -19.25 2.45 -0.25
C LYS A 215 -19.67 1.26 0.59
N VAL A 216 -19.69 0.08 -0.03
CA VAL A 216 -20.03 -1.19 0.63
C VAL A 216 -18.74 -1.98 0.78
N PHE A 217 -18.40 -2.28 2.03
CA PHE A 217 -17.36 -3.23 2.37
C PHE A 217 -17.98 -4.58 2.58
N ARG A 218 -17.43 -5.55 1.87
CA ARG A 218 -17.96 -6.89 1.87
C ARG A 218 -17.27 -7.73 2.92
N SER A 219 -18.02 -8.61 3.54
CA SER A 219 -17.56 -9.42 4.65
C SER A 219 -16.56 -10.53 4.27
N TYR A 220 -16.45 -10.85 2.98
CA TYR A 220 -15.44 -11.81 2.51
C TYR A 220 -14.00 -11.32 2.75
N LEU A 221 -13.76 -10.05 3.14
CA LEU A 221 -12.46 -9.59 3.63
C LEU A 221 -11.89 -10.55 4.70
N ASN A 222 -12.75 -11.11 5.55
CA ASN A 222 -12.35 -12.09 6.56
C ASN A 222 -11.82 -13.42 5.96
N LEU A 223 -12.18 -13.74 4.72
CA LEU A 223 -11.73 -14.94 3.99
C LEU A 223 -10.34 -14.78 3.35
N VAL A 224 -9.81 -13.55 3.34
CA VAL A 224 -8.49 -13.23 2.78
C VAL A 224 -7.35 -13.70 3.70
N LYS A 225 -7.65 -14.03 4.97
CA LYS A 225 -6.69 -14.52 5.97
C LYS A 225 -5.84 -15.69 5.47
N ARG A 226 -4.59 -15.74 5.93
CA ARG A 226 -3.70 -16.90 5.74
C ARG A 226 -4.38 -18.16 6.26
N LYS A 227 -4.38 -19.21 5.44
CA LYS A 227 -4.83 -20.55 5.82
C LYS A 227 -3.65 -21.32 6.42
N ALA A 228 -3.96 -22.33 7.23
CA ALA A 228 -2.96 -23.32 7.61
C ALA A 228 -2.37 -23.98 6.36
N PRO A 229 -1.12 -24.46 6.40
CA PRO A 229 -0.58 -25.25 5.30
C PRO A 229 -1.43 -26.47 5.03
N ASP A 230 -1.44 -26.90 3.77
CA ASP A 230 -2.02 -28.18 3.39
C ASP A 230 -1.14 -29.37 3.86
N ASN A 231 -1.57 -30.58 3.52
CA ASN A 231 -0.86 -31.81 3.88
C ASN A 231 0.53 -31.93 3.22
N GLU A 232 0.85 -31.09 2.22
CA GLU A 232 2.17 -31.01 1.58
C GLU A 232 3.06 -29.92 2.20
N GLY A 233 2.54 -29.22 3.23
CA GLY A 233 3.25 -28.13 3.92
C GLY A 233 3.25 -26.81 3.13
N ILE A 234 2.44 -26.71 2.08
CA ILE A 234 2.35 -25.50 1.25
C ILE A 234 1.42 -24.51 1.96
N MET A 235 1.96 -23.37 2.37
CA MET A 235 1.17 -22.27 2.93
C MET A 235 0.60 -21.40 1.82
N TYR A 236 -0.71 -21.17 1.86
CA TYR A 236 -1.34 -20.19 0.97
C TYR A 236 -1.06 -18.77 1.49
N PRO A 237 -0.54 -17.85 0.65
CA PRO A 237 -0.48 -16.43 1.01
C PRO A 237 -1.89 -15.90 1.28
N TYR A 238 -2.00 -14.64 1.72
CA TYR A 238 -3.30 -13.97 1.74
C TYR A 238 -3.95 -14.13 0.35
N ASN A 239 -5.22 -14.55 0.31
CA ASN A 239 -5.92 -14.80 -0.96
C ASN A 239 -5.87 -13.50 -1.80
N ASP A 240 -5.40 -13.58 -3.04
CA ASP A 240 -5.30 -12.41 -3.94
C ASP A 240 -6.68 -11.95 -4.44
N GLY A 241 -7.75 -12.59 -3.97
CA GLY A 241 -9.13 -12.23 -4.22
C GLY A 241 -9.64 -12.72 -5.57
N LYS A 242 -8.79 -13.32 -6.43
CA LYS A 242 -9.21 -13.80 -7.76
C LYS A 242 -10.14 -15.01 -7.71
N GLU A 243 -10.04 -15.83 -6.66
CA GLU A 243 -10.94 -16.96 -6.43
C GLU A 243 -12.30 -16.55 -5.84
N LEU A 244 -12.41 -15.31 -5.36
CA LEU A 244 -13.66 -14.74 -4.90
C LEU A 244 -14.31 -14.11 -6.12
N ASN A 245 -15.34 -14.76 -6.70
CA ASN A 245 -16.10 -14.24 -7.85
C ASN A 245 -16.71 -12.87 -7.50
N MET A 246 -15.99 -11.79 -7.78
CA MET A 246 -16.41 -10.42 -7.46
C MET A 246 -16.96 -9.78 -8.74
N GLY A 247 -18.19 -9.24 -8.66
CA GLY A 247 -18.86 -8.63 -9.81
C GLY A 247 -18.10 -7.41 -10.37
N GLU A 248 -18.37 -7.07 -11.63
CA GLU A 248 -17.66 -6.05 -12.45
C GLU A 248 -17.57 -4.63 -11.83
N ASN A 249 -18.34 -4.33 -10.77
CA ASN A 249 -18.26 -3.08 -10.01
C ASN A 249 -17.23 -3.12 -8.88
N TYR A 250 -16.43 -4.17 -8.82
CA TYR A 250 -15.38 -4.36 -7.84
C TYR A 250 -14.04 -3.97 -8.44
N GLU A 251 -13.66 -2.71 -8.28
CA GLU A 251 -12.25 -2.39 -8.14
C GLU A 251 -11.84 -2.97 -6.77
N PHE A 252 -11.09 -4.08 -6.78
CA PHE A 252 -9.95 -4.13 -5.86
C PHE A 252 -9.29 -2.78 -6.10
N ASP A 253 -9.38 -1.83 -5.16
CA ASP A 253 -8.55 -0.62 -5.28
C ASP A 253 -7.18 -1.19 -5.68
N ASN A 254 -6.63 -0.74 -6.81
CA ASN A 254 -5.34 -1.17 -7.37
C ASN A 254 -4.17 -0.86 -6.40
N PHE A 255 -4.39 -0.89 -5.09
CA PHE A 255 -3.43 -1.43 -4.13
C PHE A 255 -3.16 -2.86 -4.53
N ASP A 256 -2.37 -2.99 -5.57
CA ASP A 256 -1.58 -4.14 -5.91
C ASP A 256 -0.89 -4.58 -4.60
N TYR A 257 -1.51 -5.48 -3.84
CA TYR A 257 -1.06 -5.87 -2.48
C TYR A 257 0.30 -6.59 -2.52
N LEU A 258 0.80 -6.83 -3.73
CA LEU A 258 2.12 -7.36 -4.08
C LEU A 258 3.10 -6.28 -4.57
N THR A 259 2.64 -5.09 -4.99
CA THR A 259 3.54 -3.96 -5.25
C THR A 259 3.46 -2.90 -4.15
N GLN A 260 4.63 -2.67 -3.57
CA GLN A 260 4.87 -1.64 -2.58
C GLN A 260 4.83 -0.27 -3.28
N GLU A 261 3.64 0.29 -3.50
CA GLU A 261 3.53 1.73 -3.72
C GLU A 261 3.52 2.44 -2.37
N GLU A 262 4.65 3.10 -2.10
CA GLU A 262 4.87 4.06 -1.02
C GLU A 262 3.89 5.21 -1.18
N ASN A 263 2.91 5.29 -0.28
CA ASN A 263 2.24 6.54 0.07
C ASN A 263 1.91 6.45 1.55
N GLU A 264 2.82 6.95 2.38
CA GLU A 264 2.57 7.38 3.75
C GLU A 264 2.88 8.88 3.81
N GLU A 265 1.84 9.70 3.98
CA GLU A 265 1.92 10.95 4.75
C GLU A 265 1.78 10.64 6.24
#